data_AF-A0A066YRA9-F1
#
_entry.id   AF-A0A066YRA9-F1
#
_cell.length_a   1.000
_cell.length_b   1.000
_cell.length_c   1.000
_cell.angle_alpha   90.00
_cell.angle_beta   90.00
_cell.angle_gamma   90.00
#
_symmetry.space_group_name_H-M   'P 1'
#
loop_
_entity.id
_entity.type
_entity.pdbx_description
1 polymer ?
#
loop_
_entity_poly.entity_id
_entity_poly.type
_entity_poly.pdbx_seq_one_letter_code
_entity_poly.pdbx_strand_id
1 'polypeptide(L)' 'MAEADACAGPGTGMWLFRQDWTFTAVPDFGGIRIYAKALLVAVKGDGVLAPGERDRVLGYMATLIGGNREFLRELVA' A
#
# COMPACT_ATOMS: atom_id res chain seq x y z
N MET A 1 -8.68 -25.49 -0.40
CA MET A 1 -9.62 -24.35 -0.42
C MET A 1 -8.87 -23.21 0.25
N ALA A 2 -8.28 -22.32 -0.54
CA ALA A 2 -7.40 -21.27 -0.02
C ALA A 2 -8.23 -20.25 0.76
N GLU A 3 -7.84 -20.01 2.01
CA GLU A 3 -8.40 -18.95 2.84
C GLU A 3 -8.20 -17.61 2.14
N ALA A 4 -9.24 -16.80 2.11
CA ALA A 4 -9.21 -15.50 1.45
C ALA A 4 -8.09 -14.64 2.05
N ASP A 5 -7.28 -14.05 1.16
CA ASP A 5 -6.37 -12.91 1.37
C ASP A 5 -7.15 -11.69 1.89
N ALA A 6 -7.68 -11.80 3.10
CA ALA A 6 -8.38 -10.72 3.77
C ALA A 6 -7.33 -9.67 4.16
N CYS A 7 -7.12 -8.71 3.24
CA CYS A 7 -6.64 -7.39 3.60
C CYS A 7 -7.43 -6.96 4.85
N ALA A 8 -6.71 -6.72 5.95
CA ALA A 8 -7.16 -6.50 7.32
C ALA A 8 -8.68 -6.30 7.49
N GLY A 9 -9.31 -7.08 8.39
CA GLY A 9 -10.72 -6.93 8.75
C GLY A 9 -11.15 -5.47 8.98
N PRO A 10 -12.45 -5.16 8.87
CA PRO A 10 -13.01 -3.87 8.43
C PRO A 10 -12.72 -2.58 9.24
N GLY A 11 -11.68 -2.50 10.07
CA GLY A 11 -11.55 -1.48 11.12
C GLY A 11 -10.69 -0.25 10.82
N THR A 12 -9.56 -0.33 10.10
CA THR A 12 -8.57 0.78 10.11
C THR A 12 -8.26 1.38 8.74
N GLY A 13 -8.04 0.57 7.70
CA GLY A 13 -7.70 1.07 6.36
C GLY A 13 -8.85 1.86 5.72
N MET A 14 -10.10 1.38 5.86
CA MET A 14 -11.27 1.99 5.22
C MET A 14 -11.46 3.47 5.58
N TRP A 15 -11.18 3.84 6.83
CA TRP A 15 -11.29 5.24 7.25
C TRP A 15 -10.34 6.13 6.46
N LEU A 16 -9.08 5.69 6.28
CA LEU A 16 -8.10 6.41 5.46
C LEU A 16 -8.51 6.44 3.98
N PHE A 17 -8.98 5.31 3.43
CA PHE A 17 -9.43 5.27 2.03
C PHE A 17 -10.58 6.27 1.77
N ARG A 18 -11.49 6.41 2.72
CA ARG A 18 -12.59 7.37 2.65
C ARG A 18 -12.10 8.81 2.82
N GLN A 19 -11.21 9.06 3.78
CA GLN A 19 -10.71 10.40 4.07
C GLN A 19 -9.87 10.96 2.91
N ASP A 20 -8.92 10.18 2.41
CA ASP A 20 -7.90 10.69 1.49
C ASP A 20 -8.34 10.58 0.02
N TRP A 21 -9.21 9.60 -0.29
CA TRP A 21 -9.58 9.29 -1.68
C TRP A 21 -11.08 9.13 -1.93
N THR A 22 -11.94 9.39 -0.94
CA THR A 22 -13.41 9.31 -1.06
C THR A 22 -13.96 7.93 -1.44
N PHE A 23 -13.16 6.86 -1.30
CA PHE A 23 -13.64 5.52 -1.59
C PHE A 23 -14.75 5.10 -0.61
N THR A 24 -15.72 4.37 -1.14
CA THR A 24 -16.83 3.76 -0.36
C THR A 24 -16.58 2.28 -0.05
N ALA A 25 -15.52 1.71 -0.63
CA ALA A 25 -15.10 0.33 -0.45
C ALA A 25 -13.56 0.27 -0.40
N VAL A 26 -13.00 -0.70 0.32
CA VAL A 26 -11.56 -0.95 0.29
C VAL A 26 -11.20 -1.46 -1.12
N PRO A 27 -10.22 -0.86 -1.82
CA PRO A 27 -9.76 -1.38 -3.10
C PRO A 27 -9.28 -2.83 -2.97
N ASP A 28 -9.41 -3.61 -4.04
CA ASP A 28 -8.82 -4.95 -4.03
C ASP A 28 -7.30 -4.90 -3.92
N PHE A 29 -6.71 -6.03 -3.54
CA PHE A 29 -5.28 -6.11 -3.30
C PHE A 29 -4.44 -5.89 -4.56
N GLY A 30 -4.97 -6.23 -5.74
CA GLY A 30 -4.32 -5.99 -7.03
C GLY A 30 -4.18 -4.49 -7.30
N GLY A 31 -5.24 -3.72 -7.08
CA GLY A 31 -5.25 -2.27 -7.18
C GLY A 31 -4.28 -1.62 -6.21
N ILE A 32 -4.23 -2.09 -4.96
CA ILE A 32 -3.27 -1.60 -3.96
C ILE A 32 -1.83 -1.88 -4.40
N ARG A 33 -1.54 -3.09 -4.91
CA ARG A 33 -0.21 -3.46 -5.41
C ARG A 33 0.21 -2.60 -6.60
N ILE A 34 -0.69 -2.33 -7.55
CA ILE A 34 -0.42 -1.45 -8.69
C ILE A 34 -0.12 -0.03 -8.21
N TYR A 35 -0.94 0.49 -7.30
CA TYR A 35 -0.77 1.83 -6.75
C TYR A 35 0.57 1.99 -6.01
N ALA A 36 0.97 1.00 -5.19
CA ALA A 36 2.24 1.05 -4.48
C ALA A 36 3.45 1.08 -5.43
N LYS A 37 3.42 0.29 -6.51
CA LYS A 37 4.48 0.31 -7.53
C LYS A 37 4.49 1.63 -8.30
N ALA A 38 3.32 2.16 -8.66
CA ALA A 38 3.21 3.46 -9.28
C ALA A 38 3.77 4.58 -8.39
N LEU A 39 3.53 4.51 -7.07
CA LEU A 39 4.08 5.47 -6.12
C LEU A 39 5.61 5.41 -6.05
N LEU A 40 6.21 4.21 -6.04
CA LEU A 40 7.66 4.07 -6.11
C LEU A 40 8.24 4.66 -7.40
N VAL A 41 7.58 4.46 -8.54
CA VAL A 41 7.98 5.07 -9.82
C VAL A 41 7.87 6.59 -9.77
N ALA A 42 6.79 7.12 -9.21
CA ALA A 42 6.57 8.56 -9.10
C ALA A 42 7.61 9.24 -8.21
N VAL A 43 7.95 8.62 -7.08
CA VAL A 43 8.97 9.15 -6.17
C VAL A 43 10.36 9.07 -6.78
N LYS A 44 10.64 8.06 -7.62
CA LYS A 44 11.86 7.96 -8.45
C LYS A 44 11.87 8.93 -9.65
N GLY A 45 11.06 10.00 -9.63
CA GLY A 45 10.93 10.93 -10.76
C GLY A 45 12.21 11.66 -11.13
N ASP A 46 13.16 11.79 -10.19
CA ASP A 46 14.50 12.37 -10.39
C ASP A 46 15.54 11.33 -10.87
N GLY A 47 15.11 10.07 -11.09
CA GLY A 47 15.95 8.95 -11.52
C GLY A 47 16.58 8.15 -10.38
N VAL A 48 16.48 8.61 -9.12
CA VAL A 48 17.02 7.95 -7.93
C VAL A 48 15.88 7.65 -6.97
N LEU A 49 15.95 6.52 -6.26
CA LEU A 49 15.02 6.24 -5.17
C LEU A 49 15.84 6.21 -3.88
N ALA A 50 15.81 7.29 -3.12
CA ALA A 50 16.55 7.38 -1.87
C ALA A 50 15.97 6.40 -0.84
N PRO A 51 16.78 5.89 0.12
CA PRO A 51 16.28 5.00 1.16
C PRO A 51 15.11 5.59 1.96
N GLY A 52 15.19 6.87 2.34
CA GLY A 52 14.12 7.53 3.10
C GLY A 52 12.81 7.72 2.32
N GLU A 53 12.90 7.83 1.00
CA GLU A 53 11.73 7.88 0.12
C GLU A 53 11.03 6.53 0.04
N ARG A 54 11.81 5.45 -0.10
CA ARG A 54 11.30 4.09 -0.05
C ARG A 54 10.65 3.81 1.30
N ASP A 55 11.30 4.17 2.40
CA ASP A 55 10.77 3.98 3.76
C ASP A 55 9.46 4.73 3.97
N ARG A 56 9.33 5.93 3.39
CA ARG A 56 8.08 6.69 3.41
C ARG A 56 6.95 5.95 2.67
N VAL A 57 7.23 5.37 1.50
CA VAL A 57 6.25 4.57 0.75
C VAL A 57 5.85 3.32 1.55
N LEU A 58 6.80 2.61 2.16
CA LEU A 58 6.53 1.44 2.98
C LEU A 58 5.67 1.76 4.20
N GLY A 59 6.00 2.84 4.93
CA GLY A 59 5.22 3.29 6.08
C GLY A 59 3.80 3.71 5.69
N TYR A 60 3.67 4.41 4.56
CA TYR A 60 2.37 4.78 4.04
C TYR A 60 1.50 3.55 3.70
N MET A 61 2.05 2.60 2.96
CA MET A 61 1.35 1.35 2.64
C MET A 61 1.02 0.55 3.90
N ALA A 62 1.95 0.45 4.86
CA ALA A 62 1.72 -0.23 6.13
C ALA A 62 0.51 0.35 6.89
N THR A 63 0.30 1.67 6.81
CA THR A 63 -0.84 2.36 7.42
C THR A 63 -2.16 1.98 6.73
N LEU A 64 -2.16 1.84 5.41
CA LEU A 64 -3.36 1.57 4.62
C LEU A 64 -3.85 0.12 4.73
N ILE A 65 -2.93 -0.85 4.76
CA ILE A 65 -3.26 -2.29 4.70
C ILE A 65 -2.92 -3.07 5.97
N GLY A 66 -2.62 -2.39 7.07
CA GLY A 66 -2.40 -3.02 8.37
C GLY A 66 -1.13 -3.86 8.47
N GLY A 67 -0.06 -3.46 7.78
CA GLY A 67 1.26 -4.08 7.94
C GLY A 67 1.38 -5.49 7.34
N ASN A 68 0.72 -5.80 6.21
CA ASN A 68 0.94 -7.04 5.47
C ASN A 68 2.43 -7.19 5.07
N ARG A 69 3.17 -8.00 5.83
CA ARG A 69 4.64 -8.11 5.74
C ARG A 69 5.12 -8.72 4.44
N GLU A 70 4.37 -9.63 3.84
CA GLU A 70 4.76 -10.26 2.58
C GLU A 70 4.79 -9.22 1.46
N PHE A 71 3.71 -8.44 1.36
CA PHE A 71 3.63 -7.36 0.39
C PHE A 71 4.63 -6.24 0.64
N LEU A 72 4.83 -5.84 1.90
CA LEU A 72 5.84 -4.81 2.20
C LEU A 72 7.25 -5.26 1.80
N ARG A 73 7.58 -6.56 1.91
CA ARG A 73 8.87 -7.08 1.42
C ARG A 73 9.01 -7.02 -0.09
N GLU A 74 7.92 -7.22 -0.84
CA GLU A 74 7.92 -7.07 -2.31
C GLU A 74 8.37 -5.67 -2.74
N LEU A 75 8.04 -4.64 -1.97
CA LEU A 75 8.39 -3.24 -2.29
C LEU A 75 9.85 -2.88 -1.94
N VAL A 76 10.59 -3.79 -1.29
CA VAL A 76 12.01 -3.62 -0.91
C VAL A 76 12.93 -4.50 -1.75
N ALA A 77 12.39 -5.54 -2.39
CA ALA A 77 13.11 -6.46 -3.28
C ALA A 77 13.53 -5.75 -4.58
#